data_AF-A0A1L6ZW30-F1
#
_entry.id   AF-A0A1L6ZW30-F1
#
_cell.length_a   1.000
_cell.length_b   1.000
_cell.length_c   1.000
_cell.angle_alpha   90.00
_cell.angle_beta   90.00
_cell.angle_gamma   90.00
#
_symmetry.space_group_name_H-M   'P 1'
#
loop_
_entity.id
_entity.type
_entity.pdbx_description
1 polymer ?
#
loop_
_entity_poly.entity_id
_entity_poly.type
_entity_poly.pdbx_seq_one_letter_code
_entity_poly.pdbx_strand_id
1 'polypeptide(L)'
;MSEKQTFDLSFFMPGQTVEAEEVKVPISKRFVDKKGNVIPFVFKAITTERIDELEKENTTFKNVKGRGRVKDLDSQRFYARIAIESTIYPDFRSKELREAYSTQDPVEVAKRVLSVGGEYANWLNKAIEINGFEDEIEDLEEAAKN
;
A
#
# COMPACT_ATOMS: atom_id res chain seq x y z
N MET A 1 4.68 -38.15 -33.85
CA MET A 1 4.78 -38.22 -32.39
C MET A 1 5.23 -36.82 -31.94
N SER A 2 4.37 -36.02 -31.32
CA SER A 2 4.77 -34.68 -30.88
C SER A 2 5.61 -34.81 -29.62
N GLU A 3 6.82 -34.25 -29.62
CA GLU A 3 7.64 -34.12 -28.43
C GLU A 3 6.84 -33.35 -27.38
N LYS A 4 6.60 -33.97 -26.22
CA LYS A 4 6.07 -33.26 -25.06
C LYS A 4 7.15 -32.29 -24.60
N GLN A 5 6.94 -31.01 -24.83
CA GLN A 5 7.74 -29.97 -24.22
C GLN A 5 7.56 -30.07 -22.70
N THR A 6 8.63 -30.45 -21.99
CA THR A 6 8.67 -30.45 -20.53
C THR A 6 9.13 -29.09 -20.05
N PHE A 7 8.28 -28.37 -19.33
CA PHE A 7 8.63 -27.10 -18.69
C PHE A 7 9.34 -27.36 -17.36
N ASP A 8 10.45 -26.66 -17.13
CA ASP A 8 11.18 -26.70 -15.85
C ASP A 8 10.51 -25.75 -14.85
N LEU A 9 10.13 -26.29 -13.69
CA LEU A 9 9.45 -25.57 -12.62
C LEU A 9 10.40 -24.98 -11.58
N SER A 10 11.70 -25.30 -11.65
CA SER A 10 12.69 -24.86 -10.66
C SER A 10 12.76 -23.34 -10.54
N PHE A 11 12.58 -22.61 -11.64
CA PHE A 11 12.60 -21.14 -11.69
C PHE A 11 11.53 -20.45 -10.83
N PHE A 12 10.47 -21.16 -10.43
CA PHE A 12 9.36 -20.62 -9.63
C PHE A 12 9.41 -21.04 -8.15
N MET A 13 10.45 -21.77 -7.74
CA MET A 13 10.58 -22.26 -6.37
C MET A 13 11.15 -21.19 -5.42
N PRO A 14 10.85 -21.27 -4.11
CA PRO A 14 11.46 -20.39 -3.11
C PRO A 14 12.99 -20.37 -3.20
N GLY A 15 13.58 -19.17 -3.15
CA GLY A 15 15.03 -18.98 -3.25
C GLY A 15 15.60 -19.02 -4.67
N GLN A 16 14.77 -19.27 -5.70
CA GLN A 16 15.15 -19.11 -7.12
C GLN A 16 14.61 -17.80 -7.72
N THR A 17 13.65 -17.16 -7.05
CA THR A 17 13.10 -15.86 -7.44
C THR A 17 13.88 -14.71 -6.80
N VAL A 18 13.92 -13.56 -7.49
CA VAL A 18 14.44 -12.31 -6.93
C VAL A 18 13.40 -11.75 -5.96
N GLU A 19 13.81 -11.45 -4.73
CA GLU A 19 12.93 -10.81 -3.76
C GLU A 19 12.61 -9.37 -4.18
N ALA A 20 11.43 -8.88 -3.80
CA ALA A 20 11.07 -7.49 -3.98
C ALA A 20 12.10 -6.58 -3.27
N GLU A 21 12.71 -5.66 -4.02
CA GLU A 21 13.72 -4.74 -3.51
C GLU A 21 13.12 -3.58 -2.73
N GLU A 22 13.92 -2.98 -1.85
CA GLU A 22 13.56 -1.73 -1.19
C GLU A 22 13.74 -0.54 -2.14
N VAL A 23 12.68 0.25 -2.31
CA VAL A 23 12.69 1.42 -3.20
C VAL A 23 12.67 2.71 -2.38
N LYS A 24 13.61 3.61 -2.66
CA LYS A 24 13.73 4.92 -1.99
C LYS A 24 13.08 6.01 -2.82
N VAL A 25 12.10 6.72 -2.25
CA VAL A 25 11.33 7.73 -2.97
C VAL A 25 11.18 9.02 -2.14
N PRO A 26 11.56 10.19 -2.67
CA PRO A 26 11.32 11.46 -2.00
C PRO A 26 9.85 11.89 -2.15
N ILE A 27 9.00 11.53 -1.18
CA ILE A 27 7.57 11.87 -1.17
C ILE A 27 7.33 13.37 -0.89
N SER A 28 8.11 13.95 0.03
CA SER A 28 7.96 15.34 0.44
C SER A 28 9.32 16.01 0.59
N LYS A 29 9.40 17.26 0.13
CA LYS A 29 10.57 18.13 0.34
C LYS A 29 10.65 18.70 1.77
N ARG A 30 9.62 18.51 2.60
CA ARG A 30 9.54 19.05 3.96
C ARG A 30 10.36 18.25 4.96
N PHE A 31 10.63 16.97 4.68
CA PHE A 31 11.43 16.12 5.56
C PHE A 31 12.88 16.20 5.12
N VAL A 32 13.70 16.91 5.90
CA VAL A 32 15.12 17.10 5.62
C VAL A 32 15.98 16.69 6.81
N ASP A 33 17.17 16.18 6.54
CA ASP A 33 18.18 15.89 7.55
C ASP A 33 18.85 17.17 8.09
N LYS A 34 19.78 17.00 9.05
CA LYS A 34 20.54 18.12 9.63
C LYS A 34 21.43 18.87 8.63
N LYS A 35 21.66 18.29 7.44
CA LYS A 35 22.46 18.87 6.35
C LYS A 35 21.56 19.50 5.26
N GLY A 36 20.24 19.44 5.40
CA GLY A 36 19.27 19.96 4.44
C GLY A 36 18.94 19.01 3.29
N ASN A 37 19.37 17.75 3.34
CA ASN A 37 19.03 16.77 2.30
C ASN A 37 17.63 16.20 2.54
N VAL A 38 16.83 16.06 1.48
CA VAL A 38 15.51 15.42 1.55
C VAL A 38 15.66 13.97 2.00
N ILE A 39 14.86 13.59 2.99
CA ILE A 39 14.81 12.24 3.53
C ILE A 39 13.82 11.43 2.65
N PRO A 40 14.29 10.42 1.90
CA PRO A 40 13.41 9.58 1.12
C PRO A 40 12.63 8.63 2.04
N PHE A 41 11.42 8.29 1.62
CA PHE A 41 10.70 7.16 2.17
C PHE A 41 11.26 5.87 1.58
N VAL A 42 11.21 4.78 2.34
CA VAL A 42 11.61 3.45 1.90
C VAL A 42 10.38 2.58 1.81
N PHE A 43 10.17 1.99 0.64
CA PHE A 43 9.04 1.11 0.36
C PHE A 43 9.51 -0.30 0.03
N LYS A 44 8.66 -1.28 0.32
CA LYS A 44 8.80 -2.67 -0.13
C LYS A 44 7.41 -3.25 -0.39
N ALA A 45 7.26 -4.02 -1.46
CA ALA A 45 6.01 -4.71 -1.74
C ALA A 45 5.66 -5.68 -0.61
N ILE A 46 4.38 -5.80 -0.29
CA ILE A 46 3.86 -6.82 0.62
C ILE A 46 3.42 -8.05 -0.17
N THR A 47 3.22 -9.18 0.51
CA THR A 47 2.80 -10.41 -0.17
C THR A 47 1.35 -10.30 -0.65
N THR A 48 1.02 -11.01 -1.73
CA THR A 48 -0.37 -11.12 -2.22
C THR A 48 -1.31 -11.66 -1.13
N GLU A 49 -0.86 -12.66 -0.36
CA GLU A 49 -1.63 -13.19 0.78
C GLU A 49 -1.94 -12.09 1.80
N ARG A 50 -1.00 -11.20 2.09
CA ARG A 50 -1.24 -10.09 3.02
C ARG A 50 -2.21 -9.05 2.45
N ILE A 51 -2.17 -8.81 1.14
CA ILE A 51 -3.13 -7.94 0.45
C ILE A 51 -4.55 -8.53 0.56
N ASP A 52 -4.72 -9.84 0.33
CA ASP A 52 -6.01 -10.52 0.46
C ASP A 52 -6.56 -10.44 1.91
N GLU A 53 -5.69 -10.61 2.90
CA GLU A 53 -6.04 -10.43 4.31
C GLU A 53 -6.52 -9.00 4.60
N LEU A 54 -5.81 -7.99 4.08
CA LEU A 54 -6.19 -6.60 4.22
C LEU A 54 -7.53 -6.31 3.54
N GLU A 55 -7.79 -6.85 2.36
CA GLU A 55 -9.07 -6.67 1.67
C GLU A 55 -10.21 -7.24 2.52
N LYS A 56 -10.00 -8.44 3.08
CA LYS A 56 -10.96 -9.08 3.98
C LYS A 56 -11.16 -8.30 5.28
N GLU A 57 -10.09 -7.79 5.89
CA GLU A 57 -10.14 -6.95 7.11
C GLU A 57 -10.95 -5.67 6.89
N ASN A 58 -10.95 -5.12 5.67
CA ASN A 58 -11.64 -3.89 5.31
C ASN A 58 -12.97 -4.13 4.56
N THR A 59 -13.38 -5.40 4.42
CA THR A 59 -14.65 -5.77 3.82
C THR A 59 -15.70 -6.01 4.90
N THR A 60 -16.84 -5.32 4.79
CA THR A 60 -18.05 -5.63 5.54
C THR A 60 -19.15 -6.12 4.62
N PHE A 61 -20.31 -6.45 5.20
CA PHE A 61 -21.49 -6.82 4.43
C PHE A 61 -22.66 -5.93 4.82
N LYS A 62 -23.33 -5.36 3.81
CA LYS A 62 -24.52 -4.52 4.00
C LYS A 62 -25.73 -5.20 3.36
N ASN A 63 -26.89 -5.07 4.00
CA ASN A 63 -28.15 -5.50 3.42
C ASN A 63 -28.71 -4.38 2.55
N VAL A 64 -28.81 -4.62 1.25
CA VAL A 64 -29.36 -3.68 0.28
C VAL A 64 -30.75 -4.18 -0.16
N LYS A 65 -31.76 -3.32 0.00
CA LYS A 65 -33.14 -3.62 -0.36
C LYS A 65 -33.22 -4.06 -1.83
N GLY A 66 -33.79 -5.24 -2.07
CA GLY A 66 -33.94 -5.81 -3.42
C GLY A 66 -32.70 -6.50 -4.00
N ARG A 67 -31.53 -6.42 -3.33
CA ARG A 67 -30.30 -7.13 -3.75
C ARG A 67 -29.78 -8.12 -2.71
N GLY A 68 -30.30 -8.09 -1.48
CA GLY A 68 -29.86 -8.97 -0.40
C GLY A 68 -28.56 -8.50 0.23
N ARG A 69 -27.79 -9.44 0.78
CA ARG A 69 -26.51 -9.17 1.44
C ARG A 69 -25.43 -8.95 0.38
N VAL A 70 -24.86 -7.75 0.31
CA VAL A 70 -23.79 -7.38 -0.63
C VAL A 70 -22.48 -7.11 0.10
N LYS A 71 -21.35 -7.40 -0.56
CA LYS A 71 -20.00 -7.06 -0.10
C LYS A 71 -19.81 -5.54 -0.16
N ASP A 72 -19.21 -4.97 0.86
CA ASP A 72 -18.95 -3.53 1.00
C ASP A 72 -17.53 -3.33 1.51
N LEU A 73 -16.61 -3.05 0.58
CA LEU A 73 -15.20 -2.80 0.86
C LEU A 73 -15.00 -1.32 1.18
N ASP A 74 -14.34 -1.03 2.30
CA ASP A 74 -13.79 0.31 2.56
C ASP A 74 -12.48 0.46 1.77
N SER A 75 -12.61 0.81 0.48
CA SER A 75 -11.47 0.91 -0.43
C SER A 75 -10.45 1.94 0.06
N GLN A 76 -10.90 3.07 0.60
CA GLN A 76 -10.00 4.10 1.11
C GLN A 76 -9.14 3.58 2.26
N ARG A 77 -9.76 2.85 3.20
CA ARG A 77 -9.03 2.24 4.31
C ARG A 77 -8.13 1.10 3.86
N PHE A 78 -8.60 0.27 2.93
CA PHE A 78 -7.84 -0.83 2.35
C PHE A 78 -6.53 -0.35 1.72
N TYR A 79 -6.59 0.59 0.77
CA TYR A 79 -5.39 1.11 0.12
C TYR A 79 -4.48 1.88 1.08
N ALA A 80 -5.04 2.63 2.04
CA ALA A 80 -4.24 3.25 3.09
C ALA A 80 -3.48 2.20 3.92
N ARG A 81 -4.10 1.06 4.25
CA ARG A 81 -3.44 -0.03 5.00
C ARG A 81 -2.34 -0.72 4.20
N ILE A 82 -2.54 -0.93 2.90
CA ILE A 82 -1.48 -1.39 1.99
C ILE A 82 -0.31 -0.40 2.06
N ALA A 83 -0.58 0.89 1.93
CA ALA A 83 0.46 1.91 1.96
C ALA A 83 1.22 1.98 3.29
N ILE A 84 0.53 1.81 4.42
CA ILE A 84 1.17 1.69 5.75
C ILE A 84 2.12 0.49 5.79
N GLU A 85 1.67 -0.69 5.36
CA GLU A 85 2.48 -1.92 5.47
C GLU A 85 3.58 -2.00 4.42
N SER A 86 3.43 -1.29 3.29
CA SER A 86 4.45 -1.17 2.24
C SER A 86 5.49 -0.08 2.53
N THR A 87 5.28 0.78 3.54
CA THR A 87 6.25 1.80 3.94
C THR A 87 7.11 1.29 5.10
N ILE A 88 8.38 1.00 4.79
CA ILE A 88 9.38 0.56 5.78
C ILE A 88 9.88 1.76 6.59
N TYR A 89 10.10 2.90 5.93
CA TYR A 89 10.53 4.13 6.58
C TYR A 89 9.84 5.36 5.97
N PRO A 90 9.23 6.24 6.77
CA PRO A 90 8.98 6.10 8.21
C PRO A 90 7.96 5.00 8.52
N ASP A 91 8.17 4.23 9.59
CA ASP A 91 7.18 3.25 10.06
C ASP A 91 6.08 3.96 10.86
N PHE A 92 4.94 4.20 10.22
CA PHE A 92 3.77 4.86 10.83
C PHE A 92 3.13 4.06 11.98
N ARG A 93 3.51 2.79 12.17
CA ARG A 93 3.07 1.96 13.30
C ARG A 93 3.97 2.14 14.53
N SER A 94 5.11 2.81 14.36
CA SER A 94 6.06 3.04 15.45
C SER A 94 5.37 3.72 16.65
N LYS A 95 5.75 3.27 17.85
CA LYS A 95 5.24 3.84 19.10
C LYS A 95 5.55 5.34 19.17
N GLU A 96 6.76 5.73 18.76
CA GLU A 96 7.21 7.12 18.73
C GLU A 96 6.30 8.02 17.91
N LEU A 97 5.96 7.65 16.66
CA LEU A 97 5.06 8.47 15.84
C LEU A 97 3.63 8.45 16.39
N ARG A 98 3.11 7.31 16.84
CA ARG A 98 1.77 7.23 17.45
C ARG A 98 1.61 8.11 18.68
N GLU A 99 2.64 8.17 19.54
CA GLU A 99 2.67 9.04 20.71
C GLU A 99 2.82 10.51 20.31
N ALA A 100 3.78 10.83 19.44
CA ALA A 100 4.01 12.20 18.96
C ALA A 100 2.78 12.80 18.29
N TYR A 101 2.06 11.99 17.51
CA TYR A 101 0.83 12.38 16.84
C TYR A 101 -0.43 12.05 17.64
N SER A 102 -0.34 11.58 18.89
CA SER A 102 -1.49 11.34 19.79
C SER A 102 -2.63 10.53 19.15
N THR A 103 -2.29 9.47 18.43
CA THR A 103 -3.27 8.54 17.83
C THR A 103 -2.69 7.13 17.77
N GLN A 104 -3.54 6.13 18.02
CA GLN A 104 -3.15 4.72 17.89
C GLN A 104 -3.29 4.20 16.47
N ASP A 105 -4.00 4.94 15.60
CA ASP A 105 -4.26 4.55 14.23
C ASP A 105 -3.12 4.97 13.30
N PRO A 106 -2.36 4.03 12.70
CA PRO A 106 -1.27 4.35 11.77
C PRO A 106 -1.72 5.14 10.54
N VAL A 107 -2.96 4.94 10.06
CA VAL A 107 -3.49 5.69 8.92
C VAL A 107 -3.66 7.17 9.28
N GLU A 108 -4.10 7.44 10.50
CA GLU A 108 -4.20 8.80 11.02
C GLU A 108 -2.82 9.41 11.28
N VAL A 109 -1.85 8.62 11.75
CA VAL A 109 -0.43 9.06 11.83
C VAL A 109 0.06 9.49 10.44
N ALA A 110 -0.15 8.68 9.41
CA ALA A 110 0.30 9.00 8.05
C ALA A 110 -0.35 10.29 7.52
N LYS A 111 -1.66 10.50 7.75
CA LYS A 111 -2.34 11.75 7.39
C LYS A 111 -1.77 12.98 8.13
N ARG A 112 -1.37 12.84 9.39
CA ARG A 112 -0.79 13.94 10.18
C ARG A 112 0.66 14.23 9.79
N VAL A 113 1.45 13.19 9.47
CA VAL A 113 2.81 13.35 8.94
C VAL A 113 2.76 14.01 7.56
N LEU A 114 1.97 13.44 6.65
CA LEU A 114 1.77 13.92 5.28
C LEU A 114 0.61 14.92 5.22
N SER A 115 0.73 15.99 6.01
CA SER A 115 -0.36 16.95 6.24
C SER A 115 -0.75 17.80 5.03
N VAL A 116 -0.01 17.73 3.93
CA VAL A 116 -0.37 18.35 2.64
C VAL A 116 -1.01 17.28 1.77
N GLY A 117 -2.24 17.51 1.30
CA GLY A 117 -3.03 16.50 0.59
C GLY A 117 -2.33 15.85 -0.60
N GLY A 118 -1.55 16.62 -1.37
CA GLY A 118 -0.75 16.08 -2.49
C GLY A 118 0.36 15.13 -2.05
N GLU A 119 0.95 15.32 -0.86
CA GLU A 119 1.98 14.41 -0.32
C GLU A 119 1.35 13.07 0.08
N TYR A 120 0.18 13.11 0.71
CA TYR A 120 -0.58 11.91 1.06
C TYR A 120 -1.02 11.14 -0.18
N ALA A 121 -1.55 11.83 -1.20
CA ALA A 121 -1.94 11.21 -2.46
C ALA A 121 -0.75 10.57 -3.18
N ASN A 122 0.38 11.28 -3.29
CA ASN A 122 1.60 10.75 -3.92
C ASN A 122 2.17 9.55 -3.17
N TRP A 123 2.13 9.58 -1.83
CA TRP A 123 2.54 8.44 -1.00
C TRP A 123 1.68 7.21 -1.25
N LEU A 124 0.35 7.39 -1.29
CA LEU A 124 -0.61 6.32 -1.50
C LEU A 124 -0.39 5.70 -2.88
N ASN A 125 -0.37 6.52 -3.94
CA ASN A 125 -0.13 6.08 -5.31
C ASN A 125 1.20 5.34 -5.44
N LYS A 126 2.26 5.85 -4.82
CA LYS A 126 3.57 5.18 -4.87
C LYS A 126 3.56 3.82 -4.20
N ALA A 127 2.86 3.67 -3.08
CA ALA A 127 2.74 2.36 -2.44
C ALA A 127 1.93 1.37 -3.30
N ILE A 128 0.90 1.84 -4.00
CA ILE A 128 0.11 1.01 -4.93
C ILE A 128 0.96 0.57 -6.13
N GLU A 129 1.71 1.50 -6.72
CA GLU A 129 2.70 1.22 -7.78
C GLU A 129 3.74 0.17 -7.33
N ILE A 130 4.29 0.29 -6.12
CA ILE A 130 5.27 -0.67 -5.58
C ILE A 130 4.71 -2.09 -5.47
N ASN A 131 3.40 -2.24 -5.28
CA ASN A 131 2.74 -3.55 -5.23
C ASN A 131 2.26 -4.03 -6.61
N GLY A 132 2.56 -3.31 -7.70
CA GLY A 132 2.24 -3.72 -9.07
C GLY A 132 0.81 -3.42 -9.50
N PHE A 133 0.09 -2.53 -8.81
CA PHE A 133 -1.29 -2.14 -9.12
C PHE A 133 -1.37 -0.81 -9.88
N GLU A 134 -0.47 -0.58 -10.82
CA GLU A 134 -0.34 0.68 -11.57
C GLU A 134 -1.64 1.09 -12.28
N ASP A 135 -2.38 0.11 -12.83
CA ASP A 135 -3.63 0.32 -13.56
C ASP A 135 -4.84 0.60 -12.64
N GLU A 136 -4.80 0.22 -11.36
CA GLU A 136 -5.92 0.46 -10.42
C GLU A 136 -6.02 1.93 -9.97
N ILE A 137 -4.95 2.72 -10.19
CA ILE A 137 -4.91 4.15 -9.84
C ILE A 137 -5.88 4.95 -10.72
N GLU A 138 -6.01 4.60 -12.00
CA GLU A 138 -6.93 5.28 -12.93
C GLU A 138 -8.40 5.06 -12.55
N ASP A 139 -8.75 3.83 -12.12
CA ASP A 139 -10.12 3.48 -11.71
C ASP A 139 -10.58 4.24 -10.45
N LEU A 140 -9.68 4.48 -9.49
CA LEU A 140 -9.98 5.27 -8.29
C LEU A 140 -10.27 6.74 -8.59
N GLU A 141 -9.55 7.32 -9.56
CA GLU A 141 -9.76 8.70 -10.00
C GLU A 141 -11.08 8.88 -10.77
N GLU A 142 -11.50 7.87 -11.54
CA GLU A 142 -12.80 7.88 -12.21
C GLU A 142 -13.96 7.72 -11.20
N ALA A 143 -13.82 6.86 -10.19
CA ALA A 143 -14.84 6.66 -9.18
C ALA A 143 -15.08 7.91 -8.31
N ALA A 144 -14.05 8.70 -8.01
CA ALA A 144 -14.16 9.92 -7.20
C ALA A 144 -14.80 11.11 -7.93
N LYS A 145 -14.94 11.04 -9.26
CA LYS A 145 -15.59 12.07 -10.09
C LYS A 145 -17.10 11.86 -10.25
N ASN A 146 -17.64 10.73 -9.79
CA ASN A 146 -19.05 10.34 -9.92
C ASN A 146 -19.85 10.52 -8.61
#